data_AF-A0ABC8RQ27-F1
#
_entry.id   AF-A0ABC8RQ27-F1
#
_cell.length_a   1.000
_cell.length_b   1.000
_cell.length_c   1.000
_cell.angle_alpha   90.00
_cell.angle_beta   90.00
_cell.angle_gamma   90.00
#
_symmetry.space_group_name_H-M   'P 1'
#
loop_
_entity.id
_entity.type
_entity.pdbx_description
1 polymer ?
#
loop_
_entity_poly.entity_id
_entity_poly.type
_entity_poly.pdbx_seq_one_letter_code
_entity_poly.pdbx_strand_id
1 'polypeptide(L)'
;MAFRTAISRRVLMSSSAVGARSKTSWWRNVEPAAKDPILGVTEAFLADPSPDKVNVGVGAYRDDNGKPVVLECVREAERRIAGNLNM
;
A
#
# COMPACT_ATOMS: atom_id res chain seq x y z
N MET A 1 -9.57 -25.52 66.21
CA MET A 1 -8.11 -25.37 66.14
C MET A 1 -7.65 -25.87 64.78
N ALA A 2 -7.13 -24.95 63.97
CA ALA A 2 -6.82 -25.12 62.57
C ALA A 2 -5.37 -25.57 62.39
N PHE A 3 -5.12 -26.59 61.56
CA PHE A 3 -3.81 -26.75 60.91
C PHE A 3 -4.01 -27.35 59.52
N ARG A 4 -3.99 -26.47 58.52
CA ARG A 4 -3.85 -26.80 57.10
C ARG A 4 -2.35 -26.91 56.80
N THR A 5 -1.86 -28.10 56.49
CA THR A 5 -0.48 -28.29 56.03
C THR A 5 -0.44 -28.10 54.51
N ALA A 6 -0.02 -26.92 54.06
CA ALA A 6 0.18 -26.63 52.64
C ALA A 6 1.60 -27.07 52.23
N ILE A 7 1.70 -28.15 51.45
CA ILE A 7 2.94 -28.55 50.79
C ILE A 7 3.15 -27.59 49.60
N SER A 8 4.03 -26.61 49.79
CA SER A 8 4.41 -25.64 48.76
C SER A 8 5.36 -26.30 47.75
N ARG A 9 4.82 -26.70 46.61
CA ARG A 9 5.58 -27.22 45.47
C ARG A 9 6.23 -26.03 44.76
N ARG A 10 7.52 -25.76 45.01
CA ARG A 10 8.29 -24.76 44.24
C ARG A 10 8.42 -25.23 42.80
N VAL A 11 7.57 -24.70 41.92
CA VAL A 11 7.76 -24.76 40.47
C VAL A 11 8.78 -23.68 40.12
N LEU A 12 9.96 -24.10 39.65
CA LEU A 12 10.93 -23.22 39.01
C LEU A 12 10.32 -22.73 37.68
N MET A 13 9.69 -21.56 37.68
CA MET A 13 9.42 -20.84 36.43
C MET A 13 10.75 -20.33 35.90
N SER A 14 11.31 -21.03 34.91
CA SER A 14 12.30 -20.45 34.02
C SER A 14 11.59 -19.33 33.26
N SER A 15 11.71 -18.10 33.77
CA SER A 15 11.30 -16.91 33.04
C SER A 15 12.28 -16.72 31.89
N SER A 16 11.94 -17.29 30.73
CA SER A 16 12.45 -16.84 29.44
C SER A 16 11.96 -15.40 29.28
N ALA A 17 12.77 -14.46 29.77
CA ALA A 17 12.64 -13.07 29.42
C ALA A 17 12.84 -13.01 27.89
N VAL A 18 11.71 -13.01 27.17
CA VAL A 18 11.68 -12.68 25.75
C VAL A 18 12.17 -11.25 25.69
N GLY A 19 13.47 -11.08 25.44
CA GLY A 19 14.08 -9.79 25.27
C GLY A 19 13.31 -9.06 24.19
N ALA A 20 12.54 -8.05 24.59
CA ALA A 20 11.86 -7.17 23.66
C ALA A 20 12.96 -6.47 22.86
N ARG A 21 13.23 -6.95 21.65
CA ARG A 21 14.05 -6.19 20.70
C ARG A 21 13.31 -4.89 20.46
N SER A 22 13.83 -3.80 21.00
CA SER A 22 13.45 -2.47 20.58
C SER A 22 13.72 -2.37 19.09
N LYS A 23 12.67 -2.55 18.27
CA LYS A 23 12.71 -2.23 16.85
C LYS A 23 12.64 -0.72 16.75
N THR A 24 13.75 -0.03 17.02
CA THR A 24 13.92 1.34 16.55
C THR A 24 14.05 1.25 15.04
N SER A 25 12.90 1.34 14.35
CA SER A 25 12.88 1.49 12.90
C SER A 25 13.74 2.71 12.55
N TRP A 26 14.67 2.53 11.61
CA TRP A 26 15.53 3.59 11.08
C TRP A 26 14.72 4.81 10.62
N TRP A 27 13.46 4.60 10.23
CA TRP A 27 12.54 5.60 9.70
C TRP A 27 11.61 6.24 10.75
N ARG A 28 11.83 5.99 12.05
CA ARG A 28 10.91 6.45 13.11
C ARG A 28 10.62 7.95 13.14
N ASN A 29 11.54 8.78 12.63
CA ASN A 29 11.44 10.24 12.64
C ASN A 29 11.24 10.82 11.23
N VAL A 30 10.96 9.98 10.22
CA VAL A 30 10.69 10.46 8.87
C VAL A 30 9.21 10.79 8.76
N GLU A 31 8.91 12.08 8.71
CA GLU A 31 7.57 12.57 8.48
C GLU A 31 7.15 12.41 7.01
N PRO A 32 5.87 12.13 6.74
CA PRO A 32 5.35 12.11 5.37
C PRO A 32 5.54 13.45 4.67
N ALA A 33 5.98 13.41 3.42
CA ALA A 33 6.00 14.59 2.57
C ALA A 33 4.57 15.04 2.21
N ALA A 34 4.41 16.33 1.91
CA ALA A 34 3.16 16.85 1.37
C ALA A 34 2.80 16.14 0.05
N LYS A 35 1.50 15.92 -0.18
CA LYS A 35 1.02 15.30 -1.41
C LYS A 35 1.28 16.20 -2.61
N ASP A 36 1.60 15.58 -3.75
CA ASP A 36 1.74 16.30 -5.01
C ASP A 36 0.39 16.92 -5.42
N PRO A 37 0.33 18.23 -5.69
CA PRO A 37 -0.93 18.90 -6.03
C PRO A 37 -1.62 18.35 -7.28
N ILE A 38 -0.88 17.82 -8.26
CA ILE A 38 -1.42 17.30 -9.52
C ILE A 38 -1.91 15.86 -9.32
N LEU A 39 -1.11 15.02 -8.67
CA LEU A 39 -1.48 13.63 -8.39
C LEU A 39 -2.62 13.53 -7.36
N GLY A 40 -2.67 14.45 -6.39
CA GLY A 40 -3.72 14.51 -5.37
C GLY A 40 -5.12 14.68 -5.96
N VAL A 41 -5.27 15.38 -7.08
CA VAL A 41 -6.57 15.52 -7.78
C VAL A 41 -7.03 14.17 -8.33
N THR A 42 -6.11 13.37 -8.87
CA THR A 42 -6.45 12.03 -9.37
C THR A 42 -6.82 11.09 -8.23
N GLU A 43 -6.11 11.17 -7.10
CA GLU A 43 -6.46 10.39 -5.90
C GLU A 43 -7.86 10.72 -5.38
N ALA A 44 -8.19 12.01 -5.29
CA ALA A 44 -9.53 12.47 -4.90
C ALA A 44 -10.59 11.99 -5.88
N PHE A 45 -10.34 12.10 -7.20
CA PHE A 45 -11.23 11.58 -8.23
C PHE A 45 -11.47 10.07 -8.09
N LEU A 46 -10.44 9.27 -7.80
CA LEU A 46 -10.59 7.82 -7.62
C LEU A 46 -11.39 7.47 -6.35
N ALA A 47 -11.23 8.24 -5.28
CA ALA A 47 -11.94 8.04 -4.02
C ALA A 47 -13.42 8.50 -4.05
N ASP A 48 -13.79 9.38 -4.97
CA ASP A 48 -15.17 9.89 -5.09
C ASP A 48 -16.14 8.79 -5.58
N PRO A 49 -17.22 8.47 -4.86
CA PRO A 49 -18.21 7.47 -5.28
C PRO A 49 -19.24 8.01 -6.29
N SER A 50 -19.26 9.32 -6.55
CA SER A 50 -20.23 9.94 -7.46
C SER A 50 -20.17 9.30 -8.85
N PRO A 51 -21.33 8.93 -9.45
CA PRO A 51 -21.37 8.41 -10.81
C PRO A 51 -21.07 9.48 -11.87
N ASP A 52 -21.28 10.76 -11.55
CA ASP A 52 -21.15 11.89 -12.47
C ASP A 52 -19.80 12.64 -12.31
N LYS A 53 -18.82 12.01 -11.66
CA LYS A 53 -17.50 12.61 -11.45
C LYS A 53 -16.70 12.76 -12.75
N VAL A 54 -15.93 13.83 -12.86
CA VAL A 54 -15.07 14.11 -14.03
C VAL A 54 -13.63 14.37 -13.58
N ASN A 55 -12.66 13.72 -14.25
CA ASN A 55 -11.25 13.94 -13.97
C ASN A 55 -10.68 15.03 -14.89
N VAL A 56 -10.33 16.17 -14.30
CA VAL A 56 -9.67 17.31 -14.97
C VAL A 56 -8.29 17.63 -14.36
N GLY A 57 -7.70 16.67 -13.65
CA GLY A 57 -6.42 16.85 -12.96
C GLY A 57 -5.22 16.66 -13.88
N VAL A 58 -4.81 15.41 -14.09
CA VAL A 58 -3.66 15.08 -14.94
C VAL A 58 -4.04 15.23 -16.41
N GLY A 59 -3.19 15.89 -17.19
CA GLY A 59 -3.32 16.03 -18.65
C GLY A 59 -3.06 14.73 -19.43
N ALA A 60 -3.73 13.64 -19.06
CA ALA A 60 -3.65 12.34 -19.73
C ALA A 60 -4.86 12.17 -20.68
N TYR A 61 -4.59 11.94 -21.95
CA TYR A 61 -5.63 11.78 -22.97
C TYR A 61 -6.52 10.56 -22.69
N ARG A 62 -7.82 10.74 -22.89
CA ARG A 62 -8.86 9.73 -22.68
C ARG A 62 -9.75 9.63 -23.90
N ASP A 63 -10.36 8.46 -24.09
CA ASP A 63 -11.40 8.26 -25.08
C ASP A 63 -12.75 8.83 -24.60
N ASP A 64 -13.78 8.68 -25.44
CA ASP A 64 -15.15 9.14 -25.15
C ASP A 64 -15.78 8.46 -23.91
N ASN A 65 -15.20 7.35 -23.44
CA ASN A 65 -15.62 6.61 -22.25
C ASN A 65 -14.75 6.92 -21.02
N GLY A 66 -13.83 7.89 -21.11
CA GLY A 66 -12.91 8.25 -20.01
C GLY A 66 -11.76 7.25 -19.79
N LYS A 67 -11.53 6.30 -20.71
CA LYS A 67 -10.46 5.29 -20.59
C LYS A 67 -9.14 5.77 -21.16
N PRO A 68 -7.99 5.28 -20.66
CA PRO A 68 -6.69 5.59 -21.24
C PRO A 68 -6.59 5.13 -22.70
N VAL A 69 -5.99 5.95 -23.56
CA VAL A 69 -5.77 5.64 -24.97
C VAL A 69 -4.30 5.34 -25.22
N VAL A 70 -4.01 4.14 -25.75
CA VAL A 70 -2.73 3.86 -26.40
C VAL A 70 -2.90 4.15 -27.88
N LEU A 71 -1.97 4.92 -28.47
CA LEU A 71 -2.01 5.25 -29.89
C LEU A 71 -1.68 4.03 -30.74
N GLU A 72 -2.27 3.94 -31.94
CA GLU A 72 -2.05 2.78 -32.82
C GLU A 72 -0.59 2.65 -33.27
N CYS A 73 0.07 3.79 -33.53
CA CYS A 73 1.50 3.80 -33.85
C CYS A 73 2.38 3.26 -32.69
N VAL A 74 1.95 3.46 -31.44
CA VAL A 74 2.65 2.94 -30.25
C VAL A 74 2.43 1.44 -30.13
N ARG A 75 1.21 0.94 -30.36
CA ARG A 75 0.94 -0.51 -30.40
C ARG A 75 1.74 -1.23 -31.49
N GLU A 76 1.82 -0.63 -32.67
CA GLU A 76 2.65 -1.13 -33.77
C GLU A 76 4.13 -1.21 -33.37
N ALA A 77 4.66 -0.15 -32.77
CA ALA A 77 6.03 -0.12 -32.27
C ALA A 77 6.28 -1.20 -31.21
N GLU A 78 5.37 -1.35 -30.23
CA GLU A 78 5.46 -2.40 -29.20
C GLU A 78 5.52 -3.80 -29.82
N ARG A 79 4.69 -4.07 -30.83
CA ARG A 79 4.68 -5.38 -31.52
C ARG A 79 6.02 -5.68 -32.20
N ARG A 80 6.61 -4.68 -32.87
CA ARG A 80 7.93 -4.81 -33.52
C ARG A 80 9.04 -5.04 -32.50
N ILE A 81 9.00 -4.34 -31.37
CA ILE A 81 10.01 -4.43 -30.31
C ILE A 81 9.90 -5.77 -29.56
N ALA A 82 8.69 -6.22 -29.26
CA ALA A 82 8.44 -7.45 -28.51
C ALA A 82 8.71 -8.73 -29.33
N GLY A 83 8.93 -8.62 -30.64
CA GLY A 83 9.24 -9.75 -31.51
C GLY A 83 8.05 -10.64 -31.90
N ASN A 84 6.83 -10.29 -31.49
CA ASN A 84 5.62 -11.04 -31.83
C ASN A 84 5.03 -10.54 -33.15
N LEU A 85 5.59 -11.00 -34.27
CA LEU A 85 5.10 -10.73 -35.63
C LEU A 85 3.80 -11.45 -36.02
N ASN A 86 3.10 -12.10 -35.08
CA ASN A 86 1.88 -12.86 -35.38
C ASN A 86 0.73 -12.39 -34.48
N MET A 87 -0.19 -11.63 -35.05
CA MET A 87 -1.57 -11.47 -34.57
C MET A 87 -2.50 -11.72 -35.74
#